data_AF-A0A969VSJ6-F1
#
_entry.id   AF-A0A969VSJ6-F1
#
_cell.length_a   1.000
_cell.length_b   1.000
_cell.length_c   1.000
_cell.angle_alpha   90.00
_cell.angle_beta   90.00
_cell.angle_gamma   90.00
#
_symmetry.space_group_name_H-M   'P 1'
#
loop_
_entity.id
_entity.type
_entity.pdbx_description
1 polymer ?
#
loop_
_entity_poly.entity_id
_entity_poly.type
_entity_poly.pdbx_seq_one_letter_code
_entity_poly.pdbx_strand_id
1 'polypeptide(L)'
;MKVKLAKFGSVKNIDVNVKKLTKYLEYLKQNIKLPCRVTGREEFVWEEEYVFGSGSKKEYEKLKKTHPSYTDTFTILQFEDVFDLDEGIVARVLRSSDKKEFLLPLADLEACDESSPNYEFLDDYGMWFANY
;
A
#
# COMPACT_ATOMS: atom_id res chain seq x y z
N MET A 1 -6.32 -34.66 32.59
CA MET A 1 -7.17 -33.51 32.23
C MET A 1 -6.43 -32.71 31.15
N LYS A 2 -6.82 -32.84 29.87
CA LYS A 2 -6.21 -32.09 28.76
C LYS A 2 -7.23 -31.06 28.29
N VAL A 3 -6.96 -29.79 28.54
CA VAL A 3 -7.80 -28.68 28.09
C VAL A 3 -7.61 -28.54 26.58
N LYS A 4 -8.69 -28.78 25.81
CA LYS A 4 -8.75 -28.41 24.40
C LYS A 4 -8.95 -26.90 24.33
N LEU A 5 -7.92 -26.17 23.91
CA LEU A 5 -8.09 -24.80 23.42
C LEU A 5 -8.86 -24.89 22.10
N ALA A 6 -10.16 -24.60 22.15
CA ALA A 6 -10.93 -24.29 20.96
C ALA A 6 -10.33 -23.01 20.35
N LYS A 7 -9.67 -23.14 19.20
CA LYS A 7 -9.27 -21.99 18.38
C LYS A 7 -10.55 -21.27 17.95
N PHE A 8 -10.83 -20.16 18.61
CA PHE A 8 -11.79 -19.17 18.15
C PHE A 8 -11.32 -18.59 16.83
N GLY A 9 -12.24 -18.42 15.90
CA GLY A 9 -12.03 -17.70 14.64
C GLY A 9 -11.65 -18.62 13.49
N SER A 10 -12.65 -19.26 12.89
CA SER A 10 -12.61 -19.63 11.48
C SER A 10 -12.38 -18.36 10.66
N VAL A 11 -11.12 -18.02 10.41
CA VAL A 11 -10.75 -16.99 9.43
C VAL A 11 -11.31 -17.47 8.10
N LYS A 12 -12.30 -16.74 7.59
CA LYS A 12 -12.84 -16.97 6.25
C LYS A 12 -11.65 -16.83 5.29
N ASN A 13 -11.38 -17.82 4.45
CA ASN A 13 -10.54 -17.62 3.26
C ASN A 13 -11.24 -16.58 2.38
N ILE A 14 -10.88 -15.30 2.48
CA ILE A 14 -11.54 -14.22 1.74
C ILE A 14 -10.94 -14.11 0.34
N ASP A 15 -11.09 -15.12 -0.52
CA ASP A 15 -10.36 -15.18 -1.82
C ASP A 15 -10.23 -13.85 -2.59
N VAL A 16 -9.09 -13.14 -2.58
CA VAL A 16 -8.87 -11.93 -3.39
C VAL A 16 -8.92 -12.36 -4.84
N ASN A 17 -9.87 -11.78 -5.55
CA ASN A 17 -10.04 -12.01 -6.97
C ASN A 17 -10.41 -10.70 -7.64
N VAL A 18 -10.29 -10.71 -8.97
CA VAL A 18 -10.59 -9.55 -9.81
C VAL A 18 -11.95 -8.95 -9.47
N LYS A 19 -13.00 -9.76 -9.28
CA LYS A 19 -14.35 -9.25 -8.97
C LYS A 19 -14.42 -8.48 -7.65
N LYS A 20 -13.70 -8.91 -6.61
CA LYS A 20 -13.65 -8.19 -5.34
C LYS A 20 -12.82 -6.92 -5.44
N LEU A 21 -11.64 -6.99 -6.08
CA LEU A 21 -10.78 -5.83 -6.30
C LEU A 21 -11.49 -4.77 -7.13
N THR A 22 -12.22 -5.16 -8.18
CA THR A 22 -13.04 -4.23 -8.98
C THR A 22 -14.07 -3.50 -8.12
N LYS A 23 -14.82 -4.22 -7.29
CA LYS A 23 -15.81 -3.60 -6.40
C LYS A 23 -15.17 -2.68 -5.37
N TYR A 24 -14.02 -3.07 -4.81
CA TYR A 24 -13.31 -2.25 -3.84
C TYR A 24 -12.77 -0.99 -4.54
N LEU A 25 -12.20 -1.11 -5.73
CA LEU A 25 -11.74 0.02 -6.54
C LEU A 25 -12.88 1.00 -6.85
N GLU A 26 -14.04 0.51 -7.26
CA GLU A 26 -15.23 1.34 -7.48
C GLU A 26 -15.62 2.11 -6.21
N TYR A 27 -15.61 1.44 -5.06
CA TYR A 27 -15.85 2.07 -3.76
C TYR A 27 -14.81 3.15 -3.44
N LEU A 28 -13.52 2.88 -3.62
CA LEU A 28 -12.45 3.84 -3.35
C LEU A 28 -12.55 5.06 -4.28
N LYS A 29 -12.80 4.86 -5.58
CA LYS A 29 -12.98 5.94 -6.57
C LYS A 29 -14.15 6.87 -6.22
N GLN A 30 -15.18 6.37 -5.55
CA GLN A 30 -16.34 7.16 -5.13
C GLN A 30 -16.13 7.95 -3.84
N ASN A 31 -15.26 7.45 -2.94
CA ASN A 31 -15.15 7.97 -1.57
C ASN A 31 -13.85 8.73 -1.30
N ILE A 32 -12.74 8.33 -1.92
CA ILE A 32 -11.46 9.04 -1.77
C ILE A 32 -11.47 10.33 -2.58
N LYS A 33 -11.10 11.42 -1.92
CA LYS A 33 -10.91 12.72 -2.55
C LYS A 33 -9.49 12.83 -3.11
N LEU A 34 -9.37 12.92 -4.43
CA LEU A 34 -8.10 13.16 -5.12
C LEU A 34 -7.90 14.65 -5.42
N PRO A 35 -6.65 15.14 -5.45
CA PRO A 35 -5.42 14.43 -5.10
C PRO A 35 -5.29 14.19 -3.58
N CYS A 36 -4.68 13.07 -3.18
CA CYS A 36 -4.44 12.71 -1.77
C CYS A 36 -2.95 12.54 -1.48
N ARG A 37 -2.47 13.07 -0.35
CA ARG A 37 -1.08 12.92 0.09
C ARG A 37 -0.89 11.61 0.85
N VAL A 38 0.09 10.82 0.44
CA VAL A 38 0.39 9.49 0.99
C VAL A 38 1.89 9.28 1.18
N THR A 39 2.26 8.31 2.00
CA THR A 39 3.63 7.81 2.19
C THR A 39 3.62 6.29 2.12
N GLY A 40 4.79 5.64 2.08
CA GLY A 40 4.83 4.18 2.21
C GLY A 40 4.46 3.75 3.62
N ARG A 41 3.61 2.73 3.71
CA ARG A 41 3.18 2.09 4.96
C ARG A 41 4.34 1.35 5.64
N GLU A 42 5.08 0.58 4.85
CA GLU A 42 6.26 -0.18 5.24
C GLU A 42 7.32 -0.05 4.13
N GLU A 43 8.54 -0.51 4.40
CA GLU A 43 9.59 -0.58 3.39
C GLU A 43 9.13 -1.34 2.13
N PHE A 44 9.46 -0.79 0.95
CA PHE A 44 9.23 -1.55 -0.28
C PHE A 44 10.21 -2.71 -0.36
N VAL A 45 9.84 -3.78 -1.07
CA VAL A 45 10.65 -5.01 -1.21
C VAL A 45 12.11 -4.72 -1.61
N TRP A 46 12.35 -3.74 -2.49
CA TRP A 46 13.70 -3.40 -2.92
C TRP A 46 14.56 -2.75 -1.80
N GLU A 47 13.92 -2.21 -0.77
CA GLU A 47 14.54 -1.54 0.38
C GLU A 47 14.93 -2.52 1.49
N GLU A 48 14.35 -3.73 1.54
CA GLU A 48 14.58 -4.71 2.62
C GLU A 48 16.07 -5.00 2.87
N GLU A 49 16.86 -5.21 1.80
CA GLU A 49 18.31 -5.47 1.90
C GLU A 49 19.06 -4.31 2.55
N TYR A 50 18.55 -3.08 2.44
CA TYR A 50 19.19 -1.87 2.97
C TYR A 50 18.67 -1.47 4.34
N VAL A 51 17.40 -1.79 4.64
CA VAL A 51 16.75 -1.49 5.92
C VAL A 51 17.09 -2.56 6.97
N PHE A 52 17.05 -3.84 6.61
CA PHE A 52 17.30 -4.97 7.52
C PHE A 52 18.50 -5.84 7.14
N GLY A 53 18.89 -5.82 5.87
CA GLY A 53 20.00 -6.61 5.37
C GLY A 53 21.38 -5.99 5.60
N SER A 54 22.33 -6.42 4.76
CA SER A 54 23.72 -5.99 4.80
C SER A 54 24.04 -4.85 3.83
N GLY A 55 23.01 -4.33 3.16
CA GLY A 55 23.10 -3.33 2.11
C GLY A 55 23.82 -2.05 2.54
N SER A 56 24.55 -1.45 1.60
CA SER A 56 25.29 -0.22 1.87
C SER A 56 24.35 0.98 1.95
N LYS A 57 24.42 1.75 3.04
CA LYS A 57 23.70 3.04 3.17
C LYS A 57 23.98 3.98 1.99
N LYS A 58 25.21 4.01 1.49
CA LYS A 58 25.59 4.86 0.35
C LYS A 58 24.90 4.43 -0.95
N GLU A 59 24.73 3.13 -1.13
CA GLU A 59 24.01 2.57 -2.28
C GLU A 59 22.51 2.82 -2.16
N TYR A 60 21.95 2.61 -0.98
CA TYR A 60 20.55 2.90 -0.69
C TYR A 60 20.19 4.35 -1.04
N GLU A 61 20.96 5.33 -0.54
CA GLU A 61 20.76 6.76 -0.85
C GLU A 61 20.94 7.09 -2.35
N LYS A 62 21.72 6.30 -3.08
CA LYS A 62 21.85 6.46 -4.53
C LYS A 62 20.60 5.94 -5.25
N LEU A 63 20.08 4.78 -4.84
CA LEU A 63 18.91 4.15 -5.44
C LEU A 63 17.61 4.92 -5.16
N LYS A 64 17.45 5.51 -3.97
CA LYS A 64 16.29 6.37 -3.63
C LYS A 64 16.10 7.56 -4.59
N LYS A 65 17.16 7.97 -5.29
CA LYS A 65 17.05 9.04 -6.31
C LYS A 65 16.23 8.60 -7.51
N THR A 66 16.22 7.30 -7.83
CA THR A 66 15.53 6.74 -9.01
C THR A 66 14.35 5.86 -8.64
N HIS A 67 14.40 5.17 -7.51
CA HIS A 67 13.33 4.31 -7.02
C HIS A 67 12.43 5.07 -6.03
N PRO A 68 11.15 4.70 -5.92
CA PRO A 68 10.29 5.17 -4.84
C PRO A 68 10.77 4.58 -3.51
N SER A 69 10.74 5.35 -2.43
CA SER A 69 11.05 4.87 -1.08
C SER A 69 9.84 5.02 -0.17
N TYR A 70 9.67 4.13 0.80
CA TYR A 70 8.58 4.24 1.77
C TYR A 70 8.62 5.54 2.58
N THR A 71 9.81 6.13 2.70
CA THR A 71 10.04 7.43 3.34
C THR A 71 9.73 8.64 2.45
N ASP A 72 9.41 8.43 1.18
CA ASP A 72 8.99 9.51 0.28
C ASP A 72 7.54 9.89 0.54
N THR A 73 7.24 11.19 0.40
CA THR A 73 5.86 11.66 0.32
C THR A 73 5.41 11.71 -1.14
N PHE A 74 4.27 11.10 -1.42
CA PHE A 74 3.63 11.08 -2.73
C PHE A 74 2.27 11.76 -2.72
N THR A 75 1.77 12.04 -3.91
CA THR A 75 0.38 12.45 -4.16
C THR A 75 -0.26 11.45 -5.10
N ILE A 76 -1.35 10.79 -4.68
CA ILE A 76 -2.16 9.95 -5.58
C ILE A 76 -2.84 10.85 -6.60
N LEU A 77 -2.59 10.56 -7.88
CA LEU A 77 -3.20 11.26 -9.01
C LEU A 77 -4.42 10.51 -9.53
N GLN A 78 -4.34 9.18 -9.61
CA GLN A 78 -5.41 8.31 -10.07
C GLN A 78 -5.21 6.88 -9.57
N PHE A 79 -6.31 6.14 -9.49
CA PHE A 79 -6.28 4.68 -9.36
C PHE A 79 -6.37 4.06 -10.75
N GLU A 80 -5.50 3.10 -11.03
CA GLU A 80 -5.48 2.41 -12.31
C GLU A 80 -6.56 1.31 -12.37
N ASP A 81 -7.11 1.05 -13.56
CA ASP A 81 -8.08 -0.03 -13.80
C ASP A 81 -7.38 -1.35 -14.17
N VAL A 82 -6.13 -1.50 -13.74
CA VAL A 82 -5.37 -2.76 -13.82
C VAL A 82 -5.18 -3.31 -12.42
N PHE A 83 -5.41 -4.62 -12.29
CA PHE A 83 -5.21 -5.35 -11.05
C PHE A 83 -4.04 -6.29 -11.22
N ASP A 84 -3.17 -6.28 -10.22
CA ASP A 84 -2.30 -7.40 -9.94
C ASP A 84 -2.95 -8.19 -8.79
N LEU A 85 -2.97 -9.52 -8.83
CA LEU A 85 -3.59 -10.28 -7.75
C LEU A 85 -2.68 -10.37 -6.52
N ASP A 86 -1.37 -10.25 -6.73
CA ASP A 86 -0.36 -10.28 -5.67
C ASP A 86 -0.17 -8.87 -5.06
N GLU A 87 -0.33 -7.81 -5.87
CA GLU A 87 -0.17 -6.41 -5.41
C GLU A 87 -1.50 -5.65 -5.21
N GLY A 88 -2.62 -6.21 -5.69
CA GLY A 88 -3.95 -5.64 -5.55
C GLY A 88 -4.24 -4.44 -6.47
N ILE A 89 -4.86 -3.41 -5.89
CA ILE A 89 -5.16 -2.13 -6.55
C ILE A 89 -3.88 -1.33 -6.70
N VAL A 90 -3.63 -0.79 -7.90
CA VAL A 90 -2.47 0.05 -8.20
C VAL A 90 -2.87 1.52 -8.28
N ALA A 91 -2.06 2.39 -7.68
CA ALA A 91 -2.20 3.83 -7.75
C ALA A 91 -1.07 4.46 -8.55
N ARG A 92 -1.40 5.42 -9.41
CA ARG A 92 -0.42 6.34 -9.99
C ARG A 92 -0.18 7.47 -9.01
N VAL A 93 1.08 7.64 -8.65
CA VAL A 93 1.50 8.63 -7.66
C VAL A 93 2.59 9.55 -8.19
N LEU A 94 2.59 10.78 -7.71
CA LEU A 94 3.61 11.79 -7.99
C LEU A 94 4.45 12.03 -6.74
N ARG A 95 5.76 11.79 -6.82
CA ARG A 95 6.67 12.07 -5.70
C ARG A 95 6.83 13.56 -5.48
N SER A 96 6.74 13.99 -4.23
CA SER A 96 6.70 15.42 -3.89
C SER A 96 8.02 16.14 -4.16
N SER A 97 9.16 15.47 -3.94
CA SER A 97 10.51 16.03 -3.95
C SER A 97 11.03 16.36 -5.35
N ASP A 98 10.76 15.50 -6.34
CA ASP A 98 11.31 15.63 -7.69
C ASP A 98 10.28 15.44 -8.82
N LYS A 99 8.99 15.31 -8.47
CA LYS A 99 7.88 15.20 -9.41
C LYS A 99 7.97 14.01 -10.36
N LYS A 100 8.70 12.95 -9.97
CA LYS A 100 8.66 11.67 -10.70
C LYS A 100 7.34 10.94 -10.43
N GLU A 101 6.82 10.31 -11.48
CA GLU A 101 5.64 9.45 -11.39
C GLU A 101 6.02 7.99 -11.17
N PHE A 102 5.23 7.30 -10.37
CA PHE A 102 5.37 5.87 -10.08
C PHE A 102 3.99 5.19 -10.11
N LEU A 103 3.99 3.90 -10.40
CA LEU A 103 2.86 3.02 -10.14
C LEU A 103 3.22 2.23 -8.88
N LEU A 104 2.40 2.33 -7.85
CA LEU A 104 2.64 1.67 -6.57
C LEU A 104 1.39 0.88 -6.15
N PRO A 105 1.56 -0.29 -5.50
CA PRO A 105 0.46 -0.99 -4.85
C PRO A 105 -0.18 -0.06 -3.82
N LEU A 106 -1.51 0.03 -3.82
CA LEU A 106 -2.23 0.86 -2.86
C LEU A 106 -2.11 0.29 -1.43
N ALA A 107 -1.86 -1.01 -1.31
CA ALA A 107 -1.69 -1.68 -0.01
C ALA A 107 -0.41 -1.23 0.69
N ASP A 108 0.62 -0.86 -0.07
CA ASP A 108 1.90 -0.35 0.46
C ASP A 108 1.85 1.14 0.81
N LEU A 109 0.70 1.80 0.64
CA LEU A 109 0.54 3.23 0.87
C LEU A 109 -0.39 3.50 2.05
N GLU A 110 -0.09 4.57 2.77
CA GLU A 110 -0.94 5.12 3.82
C GLU A 110 -1.06 6.64 3.70
N ALA A 111 -2.12 7.21 4.27
CA ALA A 111 -2.24 8.68 4.30
C ALA A 111 -1.12 9.28 5.16
N CYS A 112 -0.57 10.42 4.74
CA CYS A 112 0.46 11.11 5.54
C CYS A 112 -0.05 11.67 6.88
N ASP A 113 -1.37 11.75 7.07
CA ASP A 113 -2.01 12.40 8.19
C ASP A 113 -3.29 11.64 8.53
N GLU A 114 -3.40 11.16 9.77
CA GLU A 114 -4.58 10.43 10.26
C GLU A 114 -5.85 11.29 10.27
N SER A 115 -5.71 12.62 10.32
CA SER A 115 -6.83 13.54 10.21
C SER A 115 -7.34 13.72 8.76
N SER A 116 -6.65 13.13 7.78
CA SER A 116 -7.08 13.15 6.39
C SER A 116 -8.46 12.51 6.24
N PRO A 117 -9.39 13.11 5.47
CA PRO A 117 -10.67 12.48 5.16
C PRO A 117 -10.51 11.19 4.35
N ASN A 118 -9.32 10.89 3.84
CA ASN A 118 -9.01 9.68 3.10
C ASN A 118 -8.33 8.60 3.96
N TYR A 119 -7.98 8.89 5.22
CA TYR A 119 -7.21 7.98 6.07
C TYR A 119 -7.92 6.64 6.24
N GLU A 120 -9.17 6.64 6.71
CA GLU A 120 -9.92 5.40 6.96
C GLU A 120 -10.07 4.54 5.70
N PHE A 121 -10.33 5.15 4.53
CA PHE A 121 -10.49 4.39 3.28
C PHE A 121 -9.20 3.73 2.81
N LEU A 122 -8.06 4.41 2.97
CA LEU A 122 -6.75 3.86 2.62
C LEU A 122 -6.34 2.79 3.63
N ASP A 123 -6.59 3.02 4.91
CA ASP A 123 -6.24 2.07 5.96
C ASP A 123 -7.08 0.79 5.90
N ASP A 124 -8.40 0.92 5.74
CA ASP A 124 -9.32 -0.22 5.60
C ASP A 124 -8.95 -1.11 4.40
N TYR A 125 -8.54 -0.50 3.28
CA TYR A 125 -8.09 -1.25 2.12
C TYR A 125 -6.77 -1.98 2.40
N GLY A 126 -5.77 -1.28 2.94
CA GLY A 126 -4.47 -1.88 3.26
C GLY A 126 -4.60 -3.05 4.26
N MET A 127 -5.40 -2.86 5.30
CA MET A 127 -5.70 -3.90 6.29
C MET A 127 -6.48 -5.07 5.70
N TRP A 128 -7.45 -4.81 4.81
CA TRP A 128 -8.19 -5.87 4.14
C TRP A 128 -7.27 -6.71 3.23
N PHE A 129 -6.38 -6.06 2.48
CA PHE A 129 -5.48 -6.74 1.55
C PHE A 129 -4.41 -7.56 2.27
N ALA A 130 -3.82 -7.03 3.36
CA ALA A 130 -2.77 -7.71 4.13
C ALA A 130 -3.25 -8.94 4.92
N ASN A 131 -4.55 -9.04 5.23
CA ASN A 131 -5.13 -10.14 6.01
C ASN A 131 -5.83 -11.20 5.14
N TYR A 132 -5.67 -11.14 3.83
CA TYR A 132 -6.23 -12.14 2.93
C TYR A 132 -5.32 -13.38 2.79
#